data_AF-A0A9D8LBS4-F1
#
_entry.id   AF-A0A9D8LBS4-F1
#
_cell.length_a   1.000
_cell.length_b   1.000
_cell.length_c   1.000
_cell.angle_alpha   90.00
_cell.angle_beta   90.00
_cell.angle_gamma   90.00
#
_symmetry.space_group_name_H-M   'P 1'
#
loop_
_entity.id
_entity.type
_entity.pdbx_description
1 polymer ?
#
loop_
_entity_poly.entity_id
_entity_poly.type
_entity_poly.pdbx_seq_one_letter_code
_entity_poly.pdbx_strand_id
1 'polypeptide(L)'
;LLIAALPKLRARIAKDLRARPLSRDKALACAAAIIDRCHIRVGNETYARAHGSHGASTLLKRHVDVKGARIALHFRGKSSKDIACTIEDKALGRALTRIAALPGRRLLQYKRDDGSVAPIRAAEINDYLRAACGEPVSSKDLRMLAANAAAAELLLAGEQAVSETGRKRQLADIMRAISERLVNTPAVVRKSYVHAIVIDAYASGRLQRSYETVRASGHCSRIERALGRLAG
;
A
#
# COMPACT_ATOMS: atom_id res chain seq x y z
N LEU A 1 0.77 -15.23 7.48
CA LEU A 1 2.14 -14.67 7.65
C LEU A 1 2.18 -13.14 7.50
N LEU A 2 1.81 -12.55 6.34
CA LEU A 2 1.84 -11.08 6.15
C LEU A 2 1.09 -10.27 7.22
N ILE A 3 -0.16 -10.64 7.53
CA ILE A 3 -1.00 -9.89 8.49
C ILE A 3 -0.38 -9.86 9.90
N ALA A 4 0.26 -10.95 10.31
CA ALA A 4 0.98 -11.03 11.58
C ALA A 4 2.26 -10.16 11.59
N ALA A 5 2.85 -9.91 10.41
CA ALA A 5 4.03 -9.06 10.25
C ALA A 5 3.72 -7.55 10.27
N LEU A 6 2.49 -7.15 9.93
CA LEU A 6 2.08 -5.73 9.82
C LEU A 6 2.34 -4.92 11.09
N PRO A 7 2.04 -5.39 12.32
CA PRO A 7 2.31 -4.62 13.53
C PRO A 7 3.77 -4.22 13.65
N LYS A 8 4.68 -5.18 13.45
CA LYS A 8 6.13 -4.96 13.53
C LYS A 8 6.61 -4.07 12.39
N LEU A 9 6.16 -4.32 11.16
CA LEU A 9 6.49 -3.52 9.98
C LEU A 9 6.09 -2.04 10.17
N ARG A 10 4.83 -1.80 10.52
CA ARG A 10 4.29 -0.44 10.67
C ARG A 10 4.86 0.28 11.89
N ALA A 11 5.21 -0.44 12.96
CA ALA A 11 5.94 0.12 14.09
C ALA A 11 7.34 0.61 13.67
N ARG A 12 8.07 -0.20 12.89
CA ARG A 12 9.39 0.19 12.34
C ARG A 12 9.28 1.39 11.41
N ILE A 13 8.32 1.39 10.47
CA ILE A 13 8.02 2.54 9.61
C ILE A 13 7.77 3.79 10.46
N ALA A 14 6.90 3.71 11.46
CA ALA A 14 6.58 4.86 12.31
C ALA A 14 7.81 5.39 13.09
N LYS A 15 8.69 4.49 13.56
CA LYS A 15 9.95 4.86 14.21
C LYS A 15 10.86 5.62 13.25
N ASP A 16 11.08 5.08 12.05
CA ASP A 16 12.05 5.63 11.10
C ASP A 16 11.58 6.94 10.46
N LEU A 17 10.25 7.11 10.28
CA LEU A 17 9.66 8.40 9.89
C LEU A 17 9.97 9.51 10.92
N ARG A 18 9.99 9.17 12.21
CA ARG A 18 10.27 10.10 13.31
C ARG A 18 11.75 10.34 13.56
N ALA A 19 12.66 9.59 12.94
CA ALA A 19 14.10 9.76 13.11
C ALA A 19 14.52 11.21 12.82
N ARG A 20 15.54 11.76 13.49
CA ARG A 20 16.00 13.13 13.20
C ARG A 20 16.73 13.22 11.85
N PRO A 21 17.69 12.35 11.51
CA PRO A 21 18.44 12.45 10.26
C PRO A 21 17.57 12.23 9.01
N LEU A 22 18.02 12.78 7.87
CA LEU A 22 17.49 12.44 6.54
C LEU A 22 18.23 11.23 5.97
N SER A 23 18.24 10.14 6.75
CA SER A 23 18.96 8.91 6.44
C SER A 23 18.26 8.09 5.35
N ARG A 24 18.98 7.10 4.83
CA ARG A 24 18.46 6.10 3.90
C ARG A 24 17.21 5.40 4.47
N ASP A 25 17.26 4.97 5.72
CA ASP A 25 16.13 4.30 6.39
C ASP A 25 14.89 5.19 6.46
N LYS A 26 15.04 6.50 6.71
CA LYS A 26 13.90 7.41 6.68
C LYS A 26 13.28 7.49 5.29
N ALA A 27 14.10 7.63 4.24
CA ALA A 27 13.59 7.70 2.87
C ALA A 27 12.88 6.39 2.46
N LEU A 28 13.41 5.24 2.88
CA LEU A 28 12.81 3.93 2.68
C LEU A 28 11.50 3.77 3.48
N ALA A 29 11.45 4.27 4.73
CA ALA A 29 10.23 4.30 5.53
C ALA A 29 9.14 5.16 4.88
N CYS A 30 9.47 6.32 4.30
CA CYS A 30 8.54 7.11 3.50
C CYS A 30 8.00 6.32 2.31
N ALA A 31 8.87 5.62 1.58
CA ALA A 31 8.47 4.78 0.45
C ALA A 31 7.51 3.67 0.88
N ALA A 32 7.86 2.96 1.96
CA ALA A 32 7.06 1.88 2.52
C ALA A 32 5.70 2.38 3.01
N ALA A 33 5.65 3.53 3.70
CA ALA A 33 4.40 4.15 4.14
C ALA A 33 3.50 4.54 2.97
N ILE A 34 4.06 5.15 1.92
CA ILE A 34 3.30 5.49 0.70
C ILE A 34 2.74 4.22 0.04
N ILE A 35 3.53 3.15 -0.07
CA ILE A 35 3.06 1.88 -0.65
C ILE A 35 1.96 1.26 0.21
N ASP A 36 2.13 1.22 1.53
CA ASP A 36 1.16 0.65 2.47
C ASP A 36 -0.18 1.41 2.43
N ARG A 37 -0.14 2.75 2.39
CA ARG A 37 -1.34 3.60 2.49
C ARG A 37 -2.01 3.92 1.15
N CYS A 38 -1.22 4.14 0.10
CA CYS A 38 -1.74 4.46 -1.23
C CYS A 38 -1.77 3.26 -2.19
N HIS A 39 -1.24 2.11 -1.75
CA HIS A 39 -1.24 0.87 -2.52
C HIS A 39 -0.60 1.02 -3.91
N ILE A 40 0.34 1.95 -4.09
CA ILE A 40 0.99 2.19 -5.38
C ILE A 40 2.10 1.16 -5.65
N ARG A 41 2.49 0.99 -6.92
CA ARG A 41 3.58 0.08 -7.28
C ARG A 41 4.91 0.67 -6.81
N VAL A 42 5.88 -0.20 -6.52
CA VAL A 42 7.25 0.22 -6.16
C VAL A 42 7.91 1.07 -7.25
N GLY A 43 7.61 0.80 -8.54
CA GLY A 43 8.23 1.47 -9.68
C GLY A 43 9.65 0.99 -9.96
N ASN A 44 10.16 1.23 -11.16
CA ASN A 44 11.56 1.03 -11.50
C ASN A 44 12.03 2.15 -12.44
N GLU A 45 13.33 2.44 -12.43
CA GLU A 45 13.92 3.56 -13.19
C GLU A 45 13.83 3.36 -14.70
N THR A 46 14.10 2.15 -15.19
CA THR A 46 14.07 1.82 -16.62
C THR A 46 12.71 2.13 -17.24
N TYR A 47 11.63 1.68 -16.60
CA TYR A 47 10.25 1.89 -17.02
C TYR A 47 9.84 3.36 -16.91
N ALA A 48 10.30 4.05 -15.86
CA ALA A 48 10.01 5.48 -15.68
C ALA A 48 10.63 6.34 -16.76
N ARG A 49 11.86 6.03 -17.19
CA ARG A 49 12.52 6.73 -18.30
C ARG A 49 11.86 6.41 -19.65
N ALA A 50 11.55 5.14 -19.89
CA ALA A 50 11.00 4.70 -21.17
C ALA A 50 9.55 5.16 -21.42
N HIS A 51 8.72 5.24 -20.37
CA HIS A 51 7.27 5.44 -20.51
C HIS A 51 6.73 6.66 -19.76
N GLY A 52 7.58 7.46 -19.11
CA GLY A 52 7.15 8.59 -18.28
C GLY A 52 6.22 8.19 -17.12
N SER A 53 6.24 6.91 -16.73
CA SER A 53 5.33 6.30 -15.77
C SER A 53 6.03 6.05 -14.44
N HIS A 54 5.41 6.44 -13.34
CA HIS A 54 6.05 6.46 -12.03
C HIS A 54 5.49 5.41 -11.06
N GLY A 55 6.30 5.07 -10.05
CA GLY A 55 5.91 4.35 -8.84
C GLY A 55 6.66 4.92 -7.64
N ALA A 56 6.53 4.32 -6.46
CA ALA A 56 7.06 4.86 -5.21
C ALA A 56 8.54 5.32 -5.30
N SER A 57 9.43 4.44 -5.76
CA SER A 57 10.87 4.73 -5.91
C SER A 57 11.19 5.81 -6.94
N THR A 58 10.28 6.06 -7.88
CA THR A 58 10.48 7.02 -8.98
C THR A 58 9.58 8.25 -8.87
N LEU A 59 8.93 8.50 -7.74
CA LEU A 59 8.15 9.72 -7.52
C LEU A 59 9.03 10.97 -7.65
N LEU A 60 8.46 12.03 -8.21
CA LEU A 60 9.09 13.33 -8.32
C LEU A 60 8.40 14.29 -7.35
N LYS A 61 9.08 15.37 -6.96
CA LYS A 61 8.51 16.36 -6.02
C LYS A 61 7.20 16.96 -6.53
N ARG A 62 7.11 17.24 -7.84
CA ARG A 62 5.88 17.73 -8.48
C ARG A 62 4.69 16.76 -8.41
N HIS A 63 4.91 15.48 -8.06
CA HIS A 63 3.85 14.49 -7.93
C HIS A 63 3.22 14.48 -6.54
N VAL A 64 3.73 15.29 -5.59
CA VAL A 64 3.24 15.32 -4.22
C VAL A 64 2.95 16.76 -3.78
N ASP A 65 1.78 16.96 -3.19
CA ASP A 65 1.44 18.14 -2.41
C ASP A 65 1.36 17.75 -0.93
N VAL A 66 2.07 18.47 -0.06
CA VAL A 66 2.13 18.17 1.38
C VAL A 66 1.69 19.39 2.17
N LYS A 67 0.54 19.29 2.83
CA LYS A 67 -0.05 20.32 3.68
C LYS A 67 -0.23 19.79 5.09
N GLY A 68 0.80 19.97 5.92
CA GLY A 68 0.82 19.45 7.29
C GLY A 68 0.77 17.92 7.32
N ALA A 69 -0.35 17.36 7.79
CA ALA A 69 -0.58 15.91 7.79
C ALA A 69 -1.19 15.40 6.47
N ARG A 70 -1.82 16.26 5.67
CA ARG A 70 -2.44 15.88 4.41
C ARG A 70 -1.38 15.76 3.32
N ILE A 71 -1.34 14.60 2.67
CA ILE A 71 -0.44 14.30 1.57
C ILE A 71 -1.29 13.87 0.38
N ALA A 72 -1.21 14.61 -0.71
CA ALA A 72 -1.86 14.27 -1.97
C ALA A 72 -0.81 13.88 -3.00
N LEU A 73 -0.96 12.71 -3.59
CA LEU A 73 -0.15 12.20 -4.70
C LEU A 73 -0.96 12.27 -5.99
N HIS A 74 -0.35 12.81 -7.04
CA HIS A 74 -0.92 12.82 -8.40
C HIS A 74 0.18 12.57 -9.44
N PHE A 75 0.09 11.47 -10.18
CA PHE A 75 1.08 11.12 -11.20
C PHE A 75 0.58 10.07 -12.20
N ARG A 76 1.21 10.02 -13.38
CA ARG A 76 1.01 8.94 -14.34
C ARG A 76 1.73 7.67 -13.90
N GLY A 77 1.01 6.59 -13.70
CA GLY A 77 1.52 5.27 -13.32
C GLY A 77 1.64 4.29 -14.49
N LYS A 78 1.85 3.00 -14.17
CA LYS A 78 1.96 1.91 -15.17
C LYS A 78 0.78 1.94 -16.16
N SER A 79 1.07 1.70 -17.44
CA SER A 79 0.09 1.73 -18.54
C SER A 79 -0.58 3.11 -18.70
N SER A 80 0.15 4.19 -18.41
CA SER A 80 -0.30 5.58 -18.54
C SER A 80 -1.54 5.97 -17.73
N LYS A 81 -1.93 5.14 -16.75
CA LYS A 81 -3.09 5.41 -15.91
C LYS A 81 -2.75 6.47 -14.86
N ASP A 82 -3.61 7.47 -14.71
CA ASP A 82 -3.46 8.49 -13.69
C ASP A 82 -3.72 7.91 -12.29
N ILE A 83 -2.80 8.17 -11.37
CA ILE A 83 -2.87 7.74 -9.98
C ILE A 83 -3.11 8.98 -9.13
N ALA A 84 -4.21 8.98 -8.38
CA ALA A 84 -4.50 9.96 -7.35
C ALA A 84 -4.66 9.25 -6.00
N CYS A 85 -3.99 9.73 -4.96
CA CYS A 85 -4.15 9.23 -3.60
C CYS A 85 -4.01 10.38 -2.61
N THR A 86 -4.95 10.50 -1.68
CA THR A 86 -4.83 11.43 -0.55
C THR A 86 -4.83 10.65 0.75
N ILE A 87 -3.85 10.92 1.61
CA ILE A 87 -3.72 10.31 2.93
C ILE A 87 -3.45 11.38 3.98
N GLU A 88 -3.79 11.08 5.23
CA GLU A 88 -3.44 11.90 6.38
C GLU A 88 -2.47 11.14 7.28
N ASP A 89 -1.24 11.62 7.38
CA ASP A 89 -0.22 11.08 8.26
C ASP A 89 0.78 12.19 8.65
N LYS A 90 0.72 12.61 9.92
CA LYS A 90 1.54 13.71 10.45
C LYS A 90 3.04 13.39 10.41
N ALA A 91 3.44 12.14 10.65
CA ALA A 91 4.85 11.76 10.67
C ALA A 91 5.42 11.69 9.26
N LEU A 92 4.67 11.07 8.34
CA LEU A 92 5.01 11.02 6.93
C LEU A 92 5.04 12.41 6.30
N GLY A 93 4.05 13.27 6.58
CA GLY A 93 3.99 14.63 6.04
C GLY A 93 5.22 15.43 6.42
N ARG A 94 5.57 15.45 7.72
CA ARG A 94 6.81 16.08 8.20
C ARG A 94 8.07 15.51 7.56
N ALA A 95 8.15 14.18 7.39
CA ALA A 95 9.31 13.54 6.76
C ALA A 95 9.43 13.92 5.28
N LEU A 96 8.31 13.90 4.53
CA LEU A 96 8.25 14.27 3.13
C LEU A 96 8.56 15.75 2.90
N THR A 97 8.06 16.66 3.74
CA THR A 97 8.43 18.09 3.65
C THR A 97 9.93 18.28 3.75
N ARG A 98 10.59 17.61 4.70
CA ARG A 98 12.05 17.73 4.89
C ARG A 98 12.83 17.06 3.75
N ILE A 99 12.39 15.90 3.26
CA ILE A 99 13.01 15.22 2.13
C ILE A 99 12.84 16.05 0.84
N ALA A 100 11.68 16.65 0.61
CA ALA A 100 11.41 17.47 -0.57
C ALA A 100 12.27 18.75 -0.64
N ALA A 101 12.84 19.20 0.49
CA ALA A 101 13.78 20.31 0.54
C ALA A 101 15.21 19.95 0.07
N LEU A 102 15.57 18.66 0.01
CA LEU A 102 16.87 18.23 -0.56
C LEU A 102 16.95 18.59 -2.05
N PRO A 103 18.12 18.90 -2.62
CA PRO A 103 18.23 19.27 -4.04
C PRO A 103 17.73 18.20 -5.04
N GLY A 104 17.45 18.63 -6.27
CA GLY A 104 17.03 17.76 -7.37
C GLY A 104 15.52 17.53 -7.49
N ARG A 105 15.12 16.75 -8.50
CA ARG A 105 13.70 16.51 -8.85
C ARG A 105 13.07 15.29 -8.19
N ARG A 106 13.89 14.31 -7.79
CA ARG A 106 13.40 13.07 -7.18
C ARG A 106 12.80 13.40 -5.81
N LEU A 107 11.68 12.76 -5.47
CA LEU A 107 11.08 12.93 -4.16
C LEU A 107 11.90 12.16 -3.12
N LEU A 108 11.93 10.83 -3.20
CA LEU A 108 12.52 10.00 -2.17
C LEU A 108 14.04 9.92 -2.33
N GLN A 109 14.72 10.73 -1.53
CA GLN A 109 16.17 10.86 -1.46
C GLN A 109 16.63 10.92 -0.01
N TYR A 110 17.91 10.65 0.22
CA TYR A 110 18.56 10.75 1.53
C TYR A 110 19.91 11.45 1.43
N LYS A 111 20.37 12.00 2.55
CA LYS A 111 21.71 12.58 2.70
C LYS A 111 22.69 11.47 3.08
N ARG A 112 23.79 11.35 2.35
CA ARG A 112 24.92 10.46 2.66
C ARG A 112 25.84 11.10 3.69
N ASP A 113 26.77 10.31 4.22
CA ASP A 113 27.71 10.75 5.25
C ASP A 113 28.68 11.83 4.72
N ASP A 114 29.04 11.76 3.43
CA ASP A 114 29.83 12.78 2.71
C ASP A 114 29.05 14.08 2.42
N GLY A 115 27.78 14.15 2.84
CA GLY A 115 26.90 15.29 2.63
C GLY A 115 26.17 15.33 1.29
N SER A 116 26.52 14.45 0.35
CA SER A 116 25.84 14.33 -0.94
C SER A 116 24.44 13.74 -0.79
N VAL A 117 23.62 13.86 -1.84
CA VAL A 117 22.25 13.36 -1.85
C VAL A 117 22.10 12.23 -2.87
N ALA A 118 21.43 11.17 -2.48
CA ALA A 118 21.14 10.04 -3.37
C ALA A 118 19.68 9.62 -3.32
N PRO A 119 19.10 9.18 -4.46
CA PRO A 119 17.79 8.58 -4.49
C PRO A 119 17.81 7.16 -3.92
N ILE A 120 16.68 6.71 -3.38
CA ILE A 120 16.47 5.28 -3.10
C ILE A 120 16.11 4.51 -4.37
N ARG A 121 16.36 3.20 -4.39
CA ARG A 121 15.99 2.30 -5.49
C ARG A 121 14.92 1.28 -5.07
N ALA A 122 14.27 0.69 -6.07
CA ALA A 122 13.19 -0.26 -5.86
C ALA A 122 13.59 -1.51 -5.06
N ALA A 123 14.80 -2.04 -5.27
CA ALA A 123 15.31 -3.19 -4.54
C ALA A 123 15.42 -2.89 -3.04
N GLU A 124 15.97 -1.72 -2.71
CA GLU A 124 16.21 -1.24 -1.35
C GLU A 124 14.90 -1.13 -0.55
N ILE A 125 13.78 -0.81 -1.20
CA ILE A 125 12.46 -0.77 -0.56
C ILE A 125 12.04 -2.17 -0.13
N ASN A 126 12.18 -3.18 -0.99
CA ASN A 126 11.80 -4.55 -0.64
C ASN A 126 12.76 -5.15 0.41
N ASP A 127 14.05 -4.79 0.38
CA ASP A 127 15.01 -5.15 1.43
C ASP A 127 14.61 -4.55 2.78
N TYR A 128 14.21 -3.27 2.78
CA TYR A 128 13.71 -2.60 3.98
C TYR A 128 12.44 -3.26 4.53
N LEU A 129 11.47 -3.61 3.67
CA LEU A 129 10.23 -4.29 4.10
C LEU A 129 10.54 -5.61 4.79
N ARG A 130 11.45 -6.42 4.22
CA ARG A 130 11.91 -7.68 4.82
C ARG A 130 12.60 -7.45 6.15
N ALA A 131 13.61 -6.57 6.20
CA ALA A 131 14.36 -6.29 7.41
C ALA A 131 13.49 -5.70 8.54
N ALA A 132 12.49 -4.90 8.20
CA ALA A 132 11.61 -4.25 9.16
C ALA A 132 10.73 -5.23 9.94
N CYS A 133 10.31 -6.34 9.32
CA CYS A 133 9.45 -7.33 9.96
C CYS A 133 10.13 -8.69 10.23
N GLY A 134 11.23 -9.00 9.57
CA GLY A 134 11.90 -10.30 9.64
C GLY A 134 11.21 -11.40 8.83
N GLU A 135 10.28 -11.02 7.95
CA GLU A 135 9.49 -11.93 7.12
C GLU A 135 9.75 -11.62 5.63
N PRO A 136 9.53 -12.56 4.70
CA PRO A 136 9.76 -12.35 3.26
C PRO A 136 8.67 -11.48 2.61
N VAL A 137 8.34 -10.33 3.22
CA VAL A 137 7.32 -9.39 2.75
C VAL A 137 7.89 -8.50 1.65
N SER A 138 7.12 -8.32 0.58
CA SER A 138 7.41 -7.40 -0.52
C SER A 138 6.31 -6.35 -0.69
N SER A 139 6.62 -5.33 -1.51
CA SER A 139 5.64 -4.31 -1.92
C SER A 139 4.42 -4.89 -2.66
N LYS A 140 4.57 -6.04 -3.33
CA LYS A 140 3.46 -6.75 -3.98
C LYS A 140 2.49 -7.31 -2.94
N ASP A 141 3.02 -7.83 -1.83
CA ASP A 141 2.21 -8.45 -0.76
C ASP A 141 1.36 -7.40 -0.05
N LEU A 142 1.90 -6.20 0.20
CA LEU A 142 1.13 -5.07 0.72
C LEU A 142 -0.03 -4.68 -0.20
N ARG A 143 0.22 -4.61 -1.52
CA ARG A 143 -0.85 -4.34 -2.51
C ARG A 143 -1.89 -5.46 -2.59
N MET A 144 -1.46 -6.71 -2.41
CA MET A 144 -2.36 -7.88 -2.36
C MET A 144 -3.25 -7.82 -1.13
N LEU A 145 -2.70 -7.54 0.05
CA LEU A 145 -3.48 -7.37 1.26
C LEU A 145 -4.50 -6.24 1.12
N ALA A 146 -4.09 -5.09 0.58
CA ALA A 146 -4.99 -3.97 0.35
C ALA A 146 -6.17 -4.33 -0.57
N ALA A 147 -5.92 -5.16 -1.59
CA ALA A 147 -6.96 -5.68 -2.46
C ALA A 147 -7.96 -6.57 -1.70
N ASN A 148 -7.46 -7.49 -0.89
CA ASN A 148 -8.30 -8.38 -0.08
C ASN A 148 -9.09 -7.61 0.97
N ALA A 149 -8.48 -6.63 1.63
CA ALA A 149 -9.13 -5.76 2.59
C ALA A 149 -10.28 -4.97 1.95
N ALA A 150 -10.01 -4.32 0.81
CA ALA A 150 -11.04 -3.58 0.07
C ALA A 150 -12.17 -4.51 -0.44
N ALA A 151 -11.82 -5.72 -0.92
CA ALA A 151 -12.82 -6.71 -1.31
C ALA A 151 -13.72 -7.10 -0.14
N ALA A 152 -13.12 -7.40 1.00
CA ALA A 152 -13.83 -7.81 2.19
C ALA A 152 -14.72 -6.69 2.75
N GLU A 153 -14.24 -5.43 2.73
CA GLU A 153 -15.05 -4.26 3.08
C GLU A 153 -16.29 -4.11 2.19
N LEU A 154 -16.12 -4.20 0.86
CA LEU A 154 -17.22 -4.11 -0.09
C LEU A 154 -18.23 -5.26 0.05
N LEU A 155 -17.74 -6.48 0.32
CA LEU A 155 -18.57 -7.64 0.57
C LEU A 155 -19.39 -7.48 1.86
N LEU A 156 -18.78 -6.98 2.94
CA LEU A 156 -19.45 -6.76 4.23
C LEU A 156 -20.45 -5.59 4.20
N ALA A 157 -20.23 -4.60 3.33
CA ALA A 157 -21.12 -3.47 3.18
C ALA A 157 -22.37 -3.79 2.32
N GLY A 158 -22.28 -4.81 1.46
CA GLY A 158 -23.38 -5.23 0.61
C GLY A 158 -24.28 -6.29 1.26
N GLU A 159 -25.55 -6.32 0.88
CA GLU A 159 -26.41 -7.45 1.21
C GLU A 159 -25.99 -8.68 0.41
N GLN A 160 -26.03 -9.85 1.05
CA GLN A 160 -25.69 -11.09 0.38
C GLN A 160 -26.82 -11.47 -0.58
N ALA A 161 -26.50 -11.52 -1.88
CA ALA A 161 -27.46 -11.98 -2.87
C ALA A 161 -27.95 -13.40 -2.55
N VAL A 162 -29.26 -13.62 -2.64
CA VAL A 162 -29.90 -14.90 -2.27
C VAL A 162 -29.63 -15.99 -3.31
N SER A 163 -29.60 -15.63 -4.59
CA SER A 163 -29.38 -16.56 -5.71
C SER A 163 -27.89 -16.70 -6.07
N GLU A 164 -27.50 -17.86 -6.59
CA GLU A 164 -26.13 -18.10 -7.06
C GLU A 164 -25.72 -17.12 -8.17
N THR A 165 -26.60 -16.85 -9.12
CA THR A 165 -26.38 -15.88 -10.20
C THR A 165 -26.19 -14.47 -9.65
N GLY A 166 -26.98 -14.09 -8.64
CA GLY A 166 -26.82 -12.81 -7.94
C GLY A 166 -25.46 -12.69 -7.25
N ARG A 167 -25.01 -13.75 -6.56
CA ARG A 167 -23.68 -13.79 -5.91
C ARG A 167 -22.55 -13.66 -6.95
N LYS A 168 -22.63 -14.35 -8.08
CA LYS A 168 -21.65 -14.24 -9.18
C LYS A 168 -21.57 -12.81 -9.74
N ARG A 169 -22.72 -12.14 -9.91
CA ARG A 169 -22.79 -10.74 -10.36
C ARG A 169 -22.20 -9.79 -9.33
N GLN A 170 -22.58 -9.91 -8.06
CA GLN A 170 -22.03 -9.13 -6.96
C GLN A 170 -20.50 -9.23 -6.89
N LEU A 171 -19.96 -10.45 -7.02
CA LEU A 171 -18.51 -10.68 -7.07
C LEU A 171 -17.86 -10.02 -8.29
N ALA A 172 -18.50 -10.06 -9.47
CA ALA A 172 -17.97 -9.41 -10.66
C ALA A 172 -17.90 -7.88 -10.51
N ASP A 173 -18.92 -7.27 -9.91
CA ASP A 173 -18.98 -5.83 -9.67
C ASP A 173 -17.93 -5.38 -8.64
N ILE A 174 -17.74 -6.15 -7.56
CA ILE A 174 -16.69 -5.91 -6.56
C ILE A 174 -15.29 -6.01 -7.19
N MET A 175 -15.05 -7.02 -8.03
CA MET A 175 -13.77 -7.16 -8.74
C MET A 175 -13.50 -5.98 -9.68
N ARG A 176 -14.55 -5.41 -10.31
CA ARG A 176 -14.43 -4.21 -11.12
C ARG A 176 -14.03 -3.00 -10.27
N ALA A 177 -14.73 -2.74 -9.17
CA ALA A 177 -14.42 -1.65 -8.25
C ALA A 177 -12.98 -1.74 -7.69
N ILE A 178 -12.52 -2.93 -7.31
CA ILE A 178 -11.13 -3.13 -6.84
C ILE A 178 -10.12 -2.89 -7.96
N SER A 179 -10.44 -3.29 -9.21
CA SER A 179 -9.54 -3.12 -10.34
C SER A 179 -9.27 -1.66 -10.68
N GLU A 180 -10.30 -0.81 -10.55
CA GLU A 180 -10.20 0.64 -10.69
C GLU A 180 -9.29 1.21 -9.60
N ARG A 181 -9.54 0.85 -8.33
CA ARG A 181 -8.75 1.31 -7.18
C ARG A 181 -7.27 0.90 -7.25
N LEU A 182 -6.97 -0.34 -7.66
CA LEU A 182 -5.59 -0.85 -7.72
C LEU A 182 -4.88 -0.55 -9.04
N VAL A 183 -5.61 0.03 -9.99
CA VAL A 183 -5.12 0.38 -11.31
C VAL A 183 -4.54 -0.87 -12.00
N ASN A 184 -5.35 -1.93 -11.99
CA ASN A 184 -5.14 -3.25 -12.60
C ASN A 184 -6.36 -3.59 -13.48
N THR A 185 -6.32 -4.69 -14.24
CA THR A 185 -7.54 -5.23 -14.89
C THR A 185 -8.30 -6.13 -13.92
N PRO A 186 -9.64 -6.30 -14.04
CA PRO A 186 -10.41 -7.22 -13.20
C PRO A 186 -9.86 -8.65 -13.23
N ALA A 187 -9.40 -9.13 -14.40
CA ALA A 187 -8.78 -10.44 -14.55
C ALA A 187 -7.50 -10.58 -13.72
N VAL A 188 -6.64 -9.55 -13.71
CA VAL A 188 -5.43 -9.53 -12.89
C VAL A 188 -5.77 -9.47 -11.40
N VAL A 189 -6.78 -8.69 -11.01
CA VAL A 189 -7.23 -8.64 -9.60
C VAL A 189 -7.73 -10.01 -9.12
N ARG A 190 -8.60 -10.66 -9.90
CA ARG A 190 -9.13 -11.99 -9.58
C ARG A 190 -8.04 -13.05 -9.49
N LYS A 191 -7.06 -13.03 -10.40
CA LYS A 191 -5.99 -14.05 -10.44
C LYS A 191 -4.87 -13.82 -9.43
N SER A 192 -4.56 -12.56 -9.10
CA SER A 192 -3.30 -12.21 -8.44
C SER A 192 -3.45 -11.37 -7.17
N TYR A 193 -4.66 -10.93 -6.81
CA TYR A 193 -4.83 -9.98 -5.70
C TYR A 193 -5.93 -10.39 -4.71
N VAL A 194 -7.12 -10.81 -5.15
CA VAL A 194 -8.16 -11.30 -4.23
C VAL A 194 -8.03 -12.80 -4.06
N HIS A 195 -7.68 -13.23 -2.85
CA HIS A 195 -7.50 -14.62 -2.51
C HIS A 195 -8.86 -15.32 -2.35
N ALA A 196 -8.98 -16.55 -2.88
CA ALA A 196 -10.23 -17.32 -2.86
C ALA A 196 -10.85 -17.40 -1.46
N ILE A 197 -10.00 -17.51 -0.43
CA ILE A 197 -10.39 -17.52 0.98
C ILE A 197 -11.34 -16.39 1.40
N VAL A 198 -11.24 -15.19 0.81
CA VAL A 198 -12.14 -14.06 1.13
C VAL A 198 -13.53 -14.32 0.56
N ILE A 199 -13.58 -14.82 -0.67
CA ILE A 199 -14.82 -15.15 -1.39
C ILE A 199 -15.53 -16.31 -0.68
N ASP A 200 -14.79 -17.37 -0.35
CA ASP A 200 -15.32 -18.55 0.32
C ASP A 200 -15.78 -18.24 1.75
N ALA A 201 -15.04 -17.37 2.46
CA ALA A 201 -15.43 -16.92 3.80
C ALA A 201 -16.68 -16.04 3.77
N TYR A 202 -16.86 -15.22 2.73
CA TYR A 202 -18.09 -14.46 2.54
C TYR A 202 -19.27 -15.39 2.24
N ALA A 203 -19.13 -16.32 1.30
CA ALA A 203 -20.18 -17.25 0.93
C ALA A 203 -20.69 -18.09 2.13
N SER A 204 -19.78 -18.48 3.04
CA SER A 204 -20.08 -19.26 4.25
C SER A 204 -20.43 -18.42 5.50
N GLY A 205 -20.51 -17.09 5.37
CA GLY A 205 -20.73 -16.15 6.48
C GLY A 205 -19.58 -16.06 7.50
N ARG A 206 -18.47 -16.80 7.29
CA ARG A 206 -17.29 -16.75 8.17
C ARG A 206 -16.64 -15.37 8.19
N LEU A 207 -16.68 -14.64 7.08
CA LEU A 207 -16.12 -13.29 6.99
C LEU A 207 -16.84 -12.34 7.96
N GLN A 208 -18.18 -12.35 7.96
CA GLN A 208 -19.00 -11.55 8.89
C GLN A 208 -18.68 -11.89 10.34
N ARG A 209 -18.73 -13.19 10.70
CA ARG A 209 -18.43 -13.66 12.06
C ARG A 209 -17.01 -13.28 12.51
N SER A 210 -16.02 -13.40 11.62
CA SER A 210 -14.65 -12.99 11.91
C SER A 210 -14.56 -11.48 12.17
N TYR A 211 -15.23 -10.67 11.34
CA TYR A 211 -15.24 -9.22 11.48
C TYR A 211 -15.92 -8.76 12.79
N GLU A 212 -17.03 -9.37 13.18
CA GLU A 212 -17.76 -9.09 14.42
C GLU A 212 -16.94 -9.37 15.68
N THR A 213 -16.15 -10.45 15.65
CA THR A 213 -15.38 -10.93 16.81
C THR A 213 -14.00 -10.28 16.97
N VAL A 214 -13.57 -9.42 16.05
CA VAL A 214 -12.29 -8.69 16.14
C VAL A 214 -12.51 -7.18 16.24
N ARG A 215 -11.58 -6.51 16.92
CA ARG A 215 -11.45 -5.04 16.94
C ARG A 215 -10.17 -4.62 16.23
N ALA A 216 -10.08 -3.36 15.78
CA ALA A 216 -8.79 -2.82 15.37
C ALA A 216 -7.79 -2.90 16.55
N SER A 217 -6.50 -3.07 16.28
CA SER A 217 -5.48 -3.12 17.33
C SER A 217 -4.12 -2.72 16.81
N GLY A 218 -3.45 -1.85 17.57
CA GLY A 218 -2.12 -1.34 17.26
C GLY A 218 -2.06 -0.77 15.84
N HIS A 219 -1.26 -1.42 14.99
CA HIS A 219 -1.08 -1.02 13.61
C HIS A 219 -1.88 -1.84 12.60
N CYS A 220 -2.91 -2.59 13.01
CA CYS A 220 -3.78 -3.33 12.08
C CYS A 220 -5.22 -2.83 12.15
N SER A 221 -5.82 -2.63 10.98
CA SER A 221 -7.25 -2.32 10.87
C SER A 221 -8.09 -3.52 11.30
N ARG A 222 -9.38 -3.26 11.59
CA ARG A 222 -10.33 -4.33 11.94
C ARG A 222 -10.45 -5.35 10.81
N ILE A 223 -10.54 -4.89 9.56
CA ILE A 223 -10.66 -5.80 8.40
C ILE A 223 -9.40 -6.64 8.20
N GLU A 224 -8.20 -6.05 8.38
CA GLU A 224 -6.94 -6.81 8.29
C GLU A 224 -6.89 -7.91 9.35
N ARG A 225 -7.33 -7.63 10.58
CA ARG A 225 -7.40 -8.65 11.64
C ARG A 225 -8.44 -9.73 11.35
N ALA A 226 -9.60 -9.35 10.81
CA ALA A 226 -10.63 -10.29 10.40
C ALA A 226 -10.10 -11.25 9.33
N LEU A 227 -9.41 -10.72 8.32
CA LEU A 227 -8.73 -11.51 7.29
C LEU A 227 -7.63 -12.40 7.89
N GLY A 228 -6.90 -11.92 8.89
CA GLY A 228 -5.86 -12.68 9.59
C GLY A 228 -6.39 -13.95 10.24
N ARG A 229 -7.59 -13.89 10.83
CA ARG A 229 -8.28 -15.05 11.42
C ARG A 229 -8.83 -16.03 10.40
N LEU A 230 -9.07 -15.61 9.16
CA LEU A 230 -9.55 -16.51 8.11
C LEU A 230 -8.43 -17.36 7.52
N ALA A 231 -7.19 -16.84 7.58
CA ALA A 231 -6.00 -17.46 6.99
C ALA A 231 -5.16 -18.29 7.96
N GLY A 232 -5.56 -18.32 9.25
CA GLY A 232 -5.01 -19.22 10.27
C GLY A 232 -6.06 -20.25 10.65
#